data_AF-A0A951S023-F1
#
_entry.id   AF-A0A951S023-F1
#
_cell.length_a   1.000
_cell.length_b   1.000
_cell.length_c   1.000
_cell.angle_alpha   90.00
_cell.angle_beta   90.00
_cell.angle_gamma   90.00
#
_symmetry.space_group_name_H-M   'P 1'
#
loop_
_entity.id
_entity.type
_entity.pdbx_description
1 polymer ?
#
loop_
_entity_poly.entity_id
_entity_poly.type
_entity_poly.pdbx_seq_one_letter_code
_entity_poly.pdbx_strand_id
1 'polypeptide(L)'
;TARTEVMFGEPGRGYIYLCYGIHHMFNVVTNTTGVPHAILIRAVEPVAGIDIMRRRTGKSAESDYTLTSGPGNVCKALGIYTRDSGISLLSHRIYIADDGFRFKPKDILATPRIGVKYAGDDASLLYRFIVKENRYVSAKRS
;
A
#
# COMPACT_ATOMS: atom_id res chain seq x y z
N THR A 1 13.68 -6.55 14.90
CA THR A 1 14.41 -7.62 14.18
C THR A 1 15.02 -7.02 12.92
N ALA A 2 15.99 -7.67 12.27
CA ALA A 2 16.58 -7.16 11.01
C ALA A 2 15.53 -6.81 9.95
N ARG A 3 14.43 -7.58 9.90
CA ARG A 3 13.29 -7.30 9.01
C ARG A 3 12.61 -5.95 9.29
N THR A 4 12.44 -5.58 10.56
CA THR A 4 11.70 -4.35 10.93
C THR A 4 12.61 -3.13 11.02
N GLU A 5 13.92 -3.29 10.90
CA GLU A 5 14.92 -2.23 11.03
C GLU A 5 14.63 -1.04 10.11
N VAL A 6 14.19 -1.32 8.88
CA VAL A 6 13.82 -0.28 7.90
C VAL A 6 12.76 0.67 8.46
N MET A 7 11.79 0.19 9.26
CA MET A 7 10.76 1.05 9.85
C MET A 7 11.31 2.05 10.86
N PHE A 8 12.46 1.74 11.48
CA PHE A 8 13.14 2.63 12.43
C PHE A 8 14.15 3.55 11.75
N GLY A 9 14.35 3.41 10.44
CA GLY A 9 15.26 4.24 9.66
C GLY A 9 14.66 5.59 9.27
N GLU A 10 15.26 6.22 8.26
CA GLU A 10 14.84 7.53 7.76
C GLU A 10 13.44 7.49 7.10
N PRO A 11 12.66 8.58 7.19
CA PRO A 11 11.40 8.72 6.47
C PRO A 11 11.61 8.71 4.95
N GLY A 12 10.56 8.41 4.20
CA GLY A 12 10.62 8.32 2.74
C GLY A 12 11.24 7.02 2.23
N ARG A 13 11.43 6.01 3.09
CA ARG A 13 11.89 4.67 2.70
C ARG A 13 10.72 3.72 2.47
N GLY A 14 10.87 2.85 1.48
CA GLY A 14 9.96 1.73 1.25
C GLY A 14 10.26 0.58 2.20
N TYR A 15 9.32 0.24 3.09
CA TYR A 15 9.39 -0.96 3.91
C TYR A 15 8.53 -2.07 3.31
N ILE A 16 9.17 -3.09 2.74
CA ILE A 16 8.49 -4.23 2.12
C ILE A 16 8.74 -5.49 2.95
N TYR A 17 7.65 -6.17 3.33
CA TYR A 17 7.74 -7.47 4.02
C TYR A 17 6.85 -8.53 3.39
N LEU A 18 7.15 -9.80 3.68
CA LEU A 18 6.34 -10.93 3.23
C LEU A 18 5.29 -11.28 4.29
N CYS A 19 4.02 -11.30 3.89
CA CYS A 19 2.88 -11.72 4.69
C CYS A 19 2.50 -13.15 4.31
N TYR A 20 2.35 -14.02 5.31
CA TYR A 20 2.05 -15.45 5.16
C TYR A 20 2.98 -16.20 4.19
N GLY A 21 4.22 -15.74 4.02
CA GLY A 21 5.19 -16.38 3.12
C GLY A 21 4.92 -16.18 1.61
N ILE A 22 3.86 -15.48 1.23
CA ILE A 22 3.40 -15.43 -0.18
C ILE A 22 3.16 -14.03 -0.72
N HIS A 23 2.75 -13.07 0.11
CA HIS A 23 2.33 -11.75 -0.38
C HIS A 23 3.26 -10.65 0.13
N HIS A 24 3.86 -9.89 -0.79
CA HIS A 24 4.63 -8.70 -0.46
C HIS A 24 3.71 -7.56 -0.03
N MET A 25 4.06 -6.86 1.03
CA MET A 25 3.31 -5.74 1.61
C MET A 25 4.20 -4.49 1.59
N PHE A 26 3.81 -3.47 0.83
CA PHE A 26 4.57 -2.24 0.66
C PHE A 26 4.08 -1.14 1.61
N ASN A 27 4.99 -0.64 2.45
CA ASN A 27 4.74 0.44 3.39
C ASN A 27 5.70 1.60 3.12
N VAL A 28 5.28 2.80 3.47
CA VAL A 28 6.10 4.01 3.43
C VAL A 28 6.44 4.42 4.86
N VAL A 29 7.72 4.53 5.20
CA VAL A 29 8.16 5.05 6.50
C VAL A 29 7.94 6.57 6.52
N THR A 30 7.27 7.08 7.54
CA THR A 30 6.77 8.48 7.53
C THR A 30 7.27 9.35 8.67
N ASN A 31 7.87 8.78 9.71
CA ASN A 31 8.26 9.53 10.90
C ASN A 31 9.78 9.63 11.04
N THR A 32 10.24 10.37 12.04
CA THR A 32 11.66 10.52 12.35
C THR A 32 12.31 9.19 12.70
N THR A 33 13.59 9.06 12.39
CA THR A 33 14.43 7.91 12.76
C THR A 33 14.23 7.52 14.22
N GLY A 34 14.08 6.22 14.47
CA GLY A 34 13.79 5.65 15.78
C GLY A 34 12.30 5.51 16.11
N VAL A 35 11.39 6.14 15.36
CA VAL A 35 9.94 6.03 15.60
C VAL A 35 9.27 5.22 14.46
N PRO A 36 8.81 3.98 14.72
CA PRO A 36 8.45 3.02 13.68
C PRO A 36 7.04 3.22 13.13
N HIS A 37 6.74 4.40 12.59
CA HIS A 37 5.48 4.68 11.92
C HIS A 37 5.61 4.51 10.42
N ALA A 38 4.69 3.74 9.84
CA ALA A 38 4.62 3.54 8.41
C ALA A 38 3.17 3.45 7.93
N ILE A 39 2.95 3.82 6.66
CA ILE A 39 1.65 3.74 6.00
C ILE A 39 1.69 2.57 5.02
N LEU A 40 0.82 1.59 5.21
CA LEU A 40 0.62 0.48 4.27
C LEU A 40 -0.18 0.94 3.05
N ILE A 41 0.37 0.73 1.85
CA ILE A 41 -0.37 0.97 0.61
C ILE A 41 -1.29 -0.22 0.33
N ARG A 42 -2.60 0.02 0.40
CA ARG A 42 -3.62 -1.05 0.33
C ARG A 42 -4.29 -1.20 -1.02
N ALA A 43 -4.35 -0.14 -1.81
CA ALA A 43 -4.92 -0.12 -3.15
C ALA A 43 -4.34 1.07 -3.91
N VAL A 44 -4.29 0.95 -5.24
CA VAL A 44 -3.94 2.05 -6.14
C VAL A 44 -4.86 2.01 -7.35
N GLU A 45 -5.11 3.15 -7.98
CA GLU A 45 -5.79 3.23 -9.27
C GLU A 45 -4.74 3.13 -10.39
N PRO A 46 -4.77 2.09 -11.24
CA PRO A 46 -3.81 1.96 -12.33
C PRO A 46 -4.06 2.99 -13.43
N VAL A 47 -3.07 3.83 -13.73
CA VAL A 47 -3.17 4.85 -14.80
C VAL A 47 -2.31 4.54 -16.03
N ALA A 48 -1.28 3.71 -15.87
CA ALA A 48 -0.35 3.35 -16.95
C ALA A 48 0.20 1.94 -16.74
N GLY A 49 0.69 1.30 -17.81
CA GLY A 49 1.33 -0.03 -17.73
C GLY A 49 0.39 -1.17 -17.34
N ILE A 50 -0.92 -1.02 -17.56
CA ILE A 50 -1.97 -1.97 -17.12
C ILE A 50 -1.73 -3.38 -17.68
N ASP A 51 -1.31 -3.51 -18.95
CA ASP A 51 -1.02 -4.81 -19.55
C ASP A 51 0.15 -5.55 -18.87
N ILE A 52 1.16 -4.80 -18.41
CA ILE A 52 2.27 -5.37 -17.64
C ILE A 52 1.76 -5.87 -16.28
N MET A 53 0.91 -5.08 -15.61
CA MET A 53 0.29 -5.47 -14.35
C MET A 53 -0.58 -6.72 -14.50
N ARG A 54 -1.38 -6.80 -15.58
CA ARG A 54 -2.20 -7.97 -15.93
C ARG A 54 -1.34 -9.22 -16.12
N ARG A 55 -0.25 -9.12 -16.90
CA ARG A 55 0.71 -10.23 -17.08
C ARG A 55 1.33 -10.69 -15.76
N ARG A 56 1.77 -9.75 -14.90
CA ARG A 56 2.35 -10.08 -13.58
C ARG A 56 1.34 -10.73 -12.63
N THR A 57 0.09 -10.29 -12.67
CA THR A 57 -0.96 -10.79 -11.77
C THR A 57 -1.62 -12.06 -12.26
N GLY A 58 -1.60 -12.33 -13.57
CA GLY A 58 -2.34 -13.41 -14.22
C GLY A 58 -3.81 -13.07 -14.46
N LYS A 59 -4.20 -11.79 -14.35
CA LYS A 59 -5.59 -11.34 -14.51
C LYS A 59 -5.81 -10.85 -15.93
N SER A 60 -6.72 -11.50 -16.66
CA SER A 60 -7.01 -11.22 -18.07
C SER A 60 -8.25 -10.35 -18.29
N ALA A 61 -9.16 -10.28 -17.32
CA ALA A 61 -10.41 -9.53 -17.47
C ALA A 61 -10.19 -8.02 -17.34
N GLU A 62 -10.68 -7.25 -18.32
CA GLU A 62 -10.51 -5.80 -18.31
C GLU A 62 -11.36 -5.08 -17.26
N SER A 63 -12.50 -5.67 -16.90
CA SER A 63 -13.51 -5.08 -16.04
C SER A 63 -13.32 -5.38 -14.55
N ASP A 64 -12.27 -6.12 -14.18
CA ASP A 64 -12.05 -6.52 -12.80
C ASP A 64 -11.17 -5.51 -12.05
N TYR A 65 -11.81 -4.64 -11.27
CA TYR A 65 -11.17 -3.67 -10.37
C TYR A 65 -10.33 -4.33 -9.26
N THR A 66 -10.19 -5.66 -9.25
CA THR A 66 -9.32 -6.37 -8.32
C THR A 66 -7.84 -6.31 -8.67
N LEU A 67 -7.44 -5.79 -9.84
CA LEU A 67 -6.04 -5.76 -10.30
C LEU A 67 -5.06 -5.24 -9.24
N THR A 68 -5.44 -4.17 -8.58
CA THR A 68 -4.70 -3.48 -7.52
C THR A 68 -5.52 -3.32 -6.23
N SER A 69 -6.62 -4.07 -6.10
CA SER A 69 -7.43 -4.08 -4.89
C SER A 69 -6.83 -5.03 -3.85
N GLY A 70 -6.16 -4.47 -2.85
CA GLY A 70 -5.53 -5.21 -1.76
C GLY A 70 -4.00 -5.09 -1.80
N PRO A 71 -3.33 -5.04 -0.63
CA PRO A 71 -1.91 -4.68 -0.55
C PRO A 71 -0.98 -5.67 -1.28
N GLY A 72 -1.30 -6.97 -1.25
CA GLY A 72 -0.57 -7.98 -2.01
C GLY A 72 -0.77 -7.86 -3.52
N ASN A 73 -1.97 -7.49 -3.96
CA ASN A 73 -2.27 -7.25 -5.38
C ASN A 73 -1.54 -6.02 -5.90
N VAL A 74 -1.47 -4.94 -5.11
CA VAL A 74 -0.65 -3.75 -5.43
C VAL A 74 0.80 -4.15 -5.71
N CYS A 75 1.44 -4.87 -4.79
CA CYS A 75 2.84 -5.26 -4.96
C CYS A 75 3.04 -6.17 -6.17
N LYS A 76 2.15 -7.15 -6.38
CA LYS A 76 2.21 -8.07 -7.52
C LYS A 76 2.05 -7.32 -8.85
N ALA A 77 1.07 -6.43 -8.95
CA ALA A 77 0.82 -5.62 -10.14
C ALA A 77 2.01 -4.70 -10.46
N LEU A 78 2.50 -3.97 -9.45
CA LEU A 78 3.60 -3.02 -9.61
C LEU A 78 4.98 -3.69 -9.74
N GLY A 79 5.08 -4.99 -9.43
CA GLY A 79 6.36 -5.71 -9.45
C GLY A 79 7.29 -5.30 -8.31
N ILE A 80 6.70 -5.04 -7.13
CA ILE A 80 7.40 -4.67 -5.90
C ILE A 80 7.61 -5.94 -5.07
N TYR A 81 8.85 -6.18 -4.65
CA TYR A 81 9.26 -7.38 -3.92
C TYR A 81 10.02 -7.02 -2.64
N THR A 82 10.20 -7.98 -1.74
CA THR A 82 10.94 -7.78 -0.47
C THR A 82 12.39 -7.35 -0.67
N ARG A 83 13.01 -7.73 -1.80
CA ARG A 83 14.36 -7.27 -2.18
C ARG A 83 14.45 -5.76 -2.39
N ASP A 84 13.32 -5.08 -2.53
CA ASP A 84 13.24 -3.63 -2.70
C ASP A 84 13.09 -2.90 -1.35
N SER A 85 13.00 -3.64 -0.24
CA SER A 85 12.88 -3.05 1.10
C SER A 85 14.11 -2.21 1.45
N GLY A 86 13.90 -1.04 2.03
CA GLY A 86 14.93 -0.07 2.37
C GLY A 86 15.22 0.95 1.27
N ILE A 87 14.66 0.81 0.07
CA ILE A 87 14.87 1.76 -1.02
C ILE A 87 14.34 3.16 -0.65
N SER A 88 15.07 4.20 -1.07
CA SER A 88 14.58 5.57 -1.01
C SER A 88 13.48 5.79 -2.05
N LEU A 89 12.33 6.32 -1.62
CA LEU A 89 11.22 6.69 -2.48
C LEU A 89 11.42 8.05 -3.17
N LEU A 90 12.61 8.64 -3.02
CA LEU A 90 13.11 9.77 -3.80
C LEU A 90 14.02 9.32 -4.96
N SER A 91 14.25 8.01 -5.10
CA SER A 91 15.05 7.43 -6.19
C SER A 91 14.25 7.29 -7.49
N HIS A 92 14.86 6.77 -8.56
CA HIS A 92 14.18 6.61 -9.86
C HIS A 92 13.52 5.24 -10.06
N ARG A 93 13.68 4.29 -9.12
CA ARG A 93 13.19 2.91 -9.30
C ARG A 93 11.77 2.71 -8.78
N ILE A 94 11.52 3.15 -7.55
CA ILE A 94 10.19 3.22 -6.93
C ILE A 94 10.14 4.57 -6.24
N TYR A 95 9.17 5.41 -6.60
CA TYR A 95 9.04 6.74 -6.04
C TYR A 95 7.59 7.17 -5.92
N ILE A 96 7.38 8.19 -5.08
CA ILE A 96 6.10 8.88 -4.94
C ILE A 96 6.26 10.23 -5.63
N ALA A 97 5.39 10.52 -6.60
CA ALA A 97 5.34 11.80 -7.29
C ALA A 97 4.07 12.56 -6.85
N ASP A 98 4.21 13.87 -6.68
CA ASP A 98 3.08 14.79 -6.51
C ASP A 98 2.72 15.36 -7.89
N ASP A 99 1.51 15.11 -8.35
CA ASP A 99 0.93 15.65 -9.57
C ASP A 99 0.08 16.92 -9.32
N GLY A 100 0.05 17.40 -8.07
CA GLY A 100 -0.77 18.54 -7.65
C GLY A 100 -2.24 18.20 -7.41
N PHE A 101 -2.68 16.97 -7.67
CA PHE A 101 -4.06 16.57 -7.45
C PHE A 101 -4.37 16.45 -5.95
N ARG A 102 -5.56 16.93 -5.53
CA ARG A 102 -6.00 16.88 -4.14
C ARG A 102 -7.47 16.42 -4.09
N PHE A 103 -7.73 15.38 -3.31
CA PHE A 103 -9.10 15.00 -2.96
C PHE A 103 -9.72 16.04 -2.02
N LYS A 104 -11.04 16.25 -2.13
CA LYS A 104 -11.75 17.05 -1.13
C LYS A 104 -11.77 16.25 0.18
N PRO A 105 -11.63 16.89 1.36
CA PRO A 105 -11.63 16.17 2.64
C PRO A 105 -12.86 15.27 2.84
N LYS A 106 -14.04 15.70 2.35
CA LYS A 106 -15.29 14.92 2.40
C LYS A 106 -15.28 13.62 1.59
N ASP A 107 -14.36 13.50 0.63
CA ASP A 107 -14.23 12.32 -0.23
C ASP A 107 -13.24 11.31 0.38
N ILE A 108 -12.57 11.65 1.49
CA ILE A 108 -11.66 10.77 2.22
C ILE A 108 -12.37 10.24 3.48
N LEU A 109 -12.53 8.93 3.56
CA LEU A 109 -13.19 8.27 4.68
C LEU A 109 -12.14 7.60 5.57
N ALA A 110 -12.26 7.80 6.88
CA ALA A 110 -11.49 7.09 7.90
C ALA A 110 -12.29 5.90 8.42
N THR A 111 -11.68 4.71 8.44
CA THR A 111 -12.34 3.45 8.80
C THR A 111 -11.40 2.57 9.63
N PRO A 112 -11.91 1.54 10.33
CA PRO A 112 -11.05 0.56 10.97
C PRO A 112 -10.15 -0.17 9.97
N ARG A 113 -8.96 -0.57 10.42
CA ARG A 113 -8.01 -1.35 9.62
C ARG A 113 -8.54 -2.76 9.35
N ILE A 114 -8.18 -3.34 8.21
CA ILE A 114 -8.54 -4.73 7.85
C ILE A 114 -7.44 -5.68 8.34
N GLY A 115 -7.84 -6.82 8.90
CA GLY A 115 -6.94 -7.93 9.21
C GLY A 115 -6.17 -7.75 10.52
N VAL A 116 -6.58 -6.81 11.37
CA VAL A 116 -5.93 -6.49 12.65
C VAL A 116 -6.77 -6.89 13.87
N LYS A 117 -7.66 -7.89 13.73
CA LYS A 117 -8.52 -8.34 14.86
C LYS A 117 -7.71 -8.76 16.10
N TYR A 118 -6.47 -9.20 15.90
CA TYR A 118 -5.54 -9.56 16.96
C TYR A 118 -5.00 -8.36 17.77
N ALA A 119 -5.25 -7.12 17.31
CA ALA A 119 -4.74 -5.91 17.95
C ALA A 119 -5.60 -5.41 19.13
N GLY A 120 -6.58 -6.19 19.60
CA GLY A 120 -7.43 -5.80 20.72
C GLY A 120 -8.17 -4.49 20.46
N ASP A 121 -8.15 -3.58 21.44
CA ASP A 121 -8.84 -2.29 21.38
C ASP A 121 -8.40 -1.44 20.18
N ASP A 122 -7.12 -1.54 19.79
CA ASP A 122 -6.54 -0.83 18.65
C ASP A 122 -7.15 -1.26 17.29
N ALA A 123 -7.84 -2.40 17.24
CA ALA A 123 -8.52 -2.86 16.03
C ALA A 123 -9.67 -1.93 15.63
N SER A 124 -10.25 -1.19 16.59
CA SER A 124 -11.34 -0.25 16.37
C SER A 124 -10.89 1.13 15.87
N LEU A 125 -9.59 1.45 16.00
CA LEU A 125 -9.04 2.74 15.60
C LEU A 125 -9.17 2.98 14.09
N LEU A 126 -9.53 4.21 13.72
CA LEU A 126 -9.81 4.64 12.35
C LEU A 126 -8.53 4.93 11.53
N TYR A 127 -7.59 3.99 11.54
CA TYR A 127 -6.28 4.10 10.87
C TYR A 127 -6.26 3.50 9.45
N ARG A 128 -7.39 3.50 8.76
CA ARG A 128 -7.48 3.18 7.33
C ARG A 128 -8.24 4.28 6.60
N PHE A 129 -7.52 4.98 5.74
CA PHE A 129 -8.04 6.05 4.90
C PHE A 129 -8.34 5.52 3.50
N ILE A 130 -9.52 5.82 2.97
CA ILE A 130 -9.97 5.40 1.63
C ILE A 130 -10.66 6.56 0.90
N VAL A 131 -10.67 6.50 -0.43
CA VAL A 131 -11.45 7.42 -1.26
C VAL A 131 -12.86 6.86 -1.42
N LYS A 132 -13.88 7.68 -1.13
CA LYS A 132 -15.30 7.33 -1.27
C LYS A 132 -15.59 6.84 -2.69
N GLU A 133 -16.40 5.79 -2.80
CA GLU A 133 -16.86 5.21 -4.09
C GLU A 133 -15.75 4.74 -5.06
N ASN A 134 -14.47 4.74 -4.66
CA ASN A 134 -13.38 4.28 -5.54
C ASN A 134 -13.42 2.75 -5.69
N ARG A 135 -13.53 2.29 -6.94
CA ARG A 135 -13.75 0.88 -7.29
C ARG A 135 -12.54 -0.01 -6.97
N TYR A 136 -11.34 0.56 -6.89
CA TYR A 136 -10.09 -0.16 -6.58
C TYR A 136 -9.87 -0.37 -5.08
N VAL A 137 -10.61 0.33 -4.21
CA VAL A 137 -10.53 0.13 -2.75
C VAL A 137 -10.87 -1.32 -2.39
N SER A 138 -10.08 -1.90 -1.49
CA SER A 138 -10.28 -3.28 -1.02
C SER A 138 -11.33 -3.38 0.09
N ALA A 139 -12.12 -4.46 0.05
CA ALA A 139 -13.24 -4.78 0.95
C ALA A 139 -14.44 -3.82 0.87
N LYS A 140 -15.30 -3.78 1.91
CA LYS A 140 -16.54 -2.99 1.92
C LYS A 140 -16.28 -1.56 1.44
N ARG A 141 -16.87 -1.25 0.28
CA ARG A 141 -16.98 0.10 -0.28
C ARG A 141 -18.07 0.81 0.54
N SER A 142 -17.70 1.89 1.22
CA SER A 142 -18.60 2.77 1.95
C SER A 142 -18.90 4.02 1.14
#